data_AF-A0A0J9THQ8-F1
#
_entry.id   AF-A0A0J9THQ8-F1
#
_cell.length_a   1.000
_cell.length_b   1.000
_cell.length_c   1.000
_cell.angle_alpha   90.00
_cell.angle_beta   90.00
_cell.angle_gamma   90.00
#
_symmetry.space_group_name_H-M   'P 1'
#
loop_
_entity.id
_entity.type
_entity.pdbx_description
1 polymer ?
#
loop_
_entity_poly.entity_id
_entity_poly.type
_entity_poly.pdbx_seq_one_letter_code
_entity_poly.pdbx_strand_id
1 'polypeptide(L)'
;MHAESNTTEGKKICELFIKLYKYFPNIRTNTVGDTNNRKHWNFLNYWLNFKLNENKLKISKCVHDFYKGMEDHCTETLFPFFNSTNLIYNINEEDLRRMEILYILYKNYNKLDTIINNVTPQEPKSLLEPSRTCSNNYKIGRSMCYGKYNKFCEKLKDFKTKYENLYKTAESKGDQYTNNFKKLTDYENSNIISSTVIGSAAGLIPLFGILYKVGYLIIKF
;
A
#
# COMPACT_ATOMS: atom_id res chain seq x y z
N MET A 1 14.17 -15.91 27.43
CA MET A 1 13.17 -16.60 26.59
C MET A 1 12.56 -15.59 25.60
N HIS A 2 13.13 -15.46 24.41
CA HIS A 2 12.57 -14.66 23.31
C HIS A 2 12.84 -15.40 22.00
N ALA A 3 12.21 -16.55 21.72
CA ALA A 3 12.66 -17.33 20.55
C ALA A 3 11.68 -18.35 19.90
N GLU A 4 10.36 -18.35 20.18
CA GLU A 4 9.43 -19.24 19.44
C GLU A 4 8.35 -18.51 18.63
N SER A 5 7.73 -17.45 19.15
CA SER A 5 6.77 -16.66 18.37
C SER A 5 7.44 -15.88 17.24
N ASN A 6 8.64 -15.39 17.51
CA ASN A 6 9.47 -14.60 16.61
C ASN A 6 9.96 -15.39 15.38
N THR A 7 10.24 -16.69 15.54
CA THR A 7 10.69 -17.58 14.46
C THR A 7 9.52 -18.03 13.57
N THR A 8 8.33 -18.23 14.15
CA THR A 8 7.13 -18.63 13.41
C THR A 8 6.61 -17.51 12.49
N GLU A 9 6.58 -16.27 12.96
CA GLU A 9 6.12 -15.14 12.15
C GLU A 9 7.13 -14.77 11.05
N GLY A 10 8.43 -14.78 11.38
CA GLY A 10 9.49 -14.63 10.39
C GLY A 10 9.37 -15.64 9.25
N LYS A 11 9.14 -16.92 9.58
CA LYS A 11 8.92 -17.98 8.58
C LYS A 11 7.72 -17.70 7.67
N LYS A 12 6.58 -17.26 8.22
CA LYS A 12 5.40 -16.90 7.41
C LYS A 12 5.69 -15.73 6.47
N ILE A 13 6.39 -14.70 6.94
CA ILE A 13 6.80 -13.56 6.11
C ILE A 13 7.69 -14.03 4.97
N CYS A 14 8.66 -14.90 5.24
CA CYS A 14 9.53 -15.48 4.19
C CYS A 14 8.71 -16.25 3.14
N GLU A 15 7.80 -17.13 3.56
CA GLU A 15 6.95 -17.90 2.64
C GLU A 15 6.07 -17.00 1.76
N LEU A 16 5.49 -15.95 2.34
CA LEU A 16 4.67 -14.98 1.60
C LEU A 16 5.54 -14.14 0.64
N PHE A 17 6.74 -13.73 1.05
CA PHE A 17 7.68 -13.00 0.21
C PHE A 17 8.07 -13.83 -1.02
N ILE A 18 8.42 -15.10 -0.82
CA ILE A 18 8.78 -16.02 -1.92
C ILE A 18 7.61 -16.21 -2.89
N LYS A 19 6.38 -16.34 -2.38
CA LYS A 19 5.19 -16.40 -3.23
C LYS A 19 5.02 -15.13 -4.07
N LEU A 20 5.20 -13.96 -3.47
CA LEU A 20 5.17 -12.67 -4.19
C LEU A 20 6.25 -12.59 -5.25
N TYR A 21 7.50 -12.90 -4.89
CA TYR A 21 8.64 -12.92 -5.80
C TYR A 21 8.37 -13.83 -7.01
N LYS A 22 7.86 -15.05 -6.77
CA LYS A 22 7.54 -16.00 -7.84
C LYS A 22 6.41 -15.52 -8.75
N TYR A 23 5.53 -14.65 -8.27
CA TYR A 23 4.42 -14.08 -9.05
C TYR A 23 4.89 -13.07 -10.11
N PHE A 24 6.07 -12.45 -9.96
CA PHE A 24 6.59 -11.48 -10.92
C PHE A 24 7.47 -12.16 -12.00
N PRO A 25 6.96 -12.42 -13.21
CA PRO A 25 7.67 -13.20 -14.23
C PRO A 25 8.99 -12.53 -14.67
N ASN A 26 8.99 -11.19 -14.75
CA ASN A 26 10.12 -10.40 -15.25
C ASN A 26 11.21 -10.12 -14.21
N ILE A 27 11.01 -10.52 -12.94
CA ILE A 27 12.13 -10.47 -12.00
C ILE A 27 13.17 -11.50 -12.44
N ARG A 28 12.75 -12.69 -12.90
CA ARG A 28 13.65 -13.84 -13.15
C ARG A 28 14.59 -13.69 -14.35
N THR A 29 14.32 -12.76 -15.28
CA THR A 29 15.04 -12.69 -16.56
C THR A 29 16.31 -11.83 -16.52
N ASN A 30 16.64 -11.23 -15.37
CA ASN A 30 17.93 -10.58 -15.10
C ASN A 30 18.46 -9.64 -16.19
N THR A 31 17.58 -8.97 -16.95
CA THR A 31 18.00 -7.82 -17.76
C THR A 31 18.20 -6.65 -16.81
N VAL A 32 19.41 -6.57 -16.24
CA VAL A 32 19.92 -5.44 -15.47
C VAL A 32 19.84 -4.21 -16.38
N GLY A 33 18.75 -3.46 -16.26
CA GLY A 33 18.40 -2.35 -17.16
C GLY A 33 16.91 -2.24 -17.51
N ASP A 34 16.12 -3.30 -17.32
CA ASP A 34 14.67 -3.23 -17.52
C ASP A 34 14.00 -2.45 -16.38
N THR A 35 13.42 -1.31 -16.72
CA THR A 35 12.64 -0.45 -15.81
C THR A 35 11.53 -1.22 -15.08
N ASN A 36 10.97 -2.27 -15.68
CA ASN A 36 9.94 -3.11 -15.05
C ASN A 36 10.49 -3.99 -13.92
N ASN A 37 11.75 -4.44 -14.03
CA ASN A 37 12.39 -5.25 -12.99
C ASN A 37 12.61 -4.41 -11.72
N ARG A 38 13.19 -3.21 -11.84
CA ARG A 38 13.37 -2.27 -10.71
C ARG A 38 12.05 -1.94 -10.02
N LYS A 39 11.00 -1.78 -10.81
CA LYS A 39 9.63 -1.51 -10.36
C LYS A 39 9.07 -2.63 -9.47
N HIS A 40 9.26 -3.90 -9.84
CA HIS A 40 8.85 -5.03 -9.00
C HIS A 40 9.69 -5.14 -7.71
N TRP A 41 11.00 -4.89 -7.78
CA TRP A 41 11.85 -4.88 -6.59
C TRP A 41 11.49 -3.77 -5.60
N ASN A 42 11.21 -2.56 -6.08
CA ASN A 42 10.73 -1.47 -5.23
C ASN A 42 9.46 -1.86 -4.46
N PHE A 43 8.56 -2.61 -5.11
CA PHE A 43 7.36 -3.13 -4.46
C PHE A 43 7.67 -4.21 -3.43
N LEU A 44 8.53 -5.18 -3.75
CA LEU A 44 8.96 -6.20 -2.79
C LEU A 44 9.65 -5.58 -1.57
N ASN A 45 10.48 -4.55 -1.78
CA ASN A 45 11.11 -3.79 -0.72
C ASN A 45 10.08 -3.11 0.18
N TYR A 46 9.13 -2.37 -0.41
CA TYR A 46 8.03 -1.75 0.33
C TYR A 46 7.21 -2.79 1.12
N TRP A 47 6.82 -3.90 0.48
CA TRP A 47 6.00 -4.92 1.10
C TRP A 47 6.68 -5.54 2.32
N LEU A 48 7.98 -5.82 2.22
CA LEU A 48 8.75 -6.39 3.31
C LEU A 48 8.91 -5.39 4.46
N ASN A 49 9.24 -4.13 4.17
CA ASN A 49 9.28 -3.05 5.17
C ASN A 49 7.94 -2.91 5.90
N PHE A 50 6.83 -2.91 5.16
CA PHE A 50 5.49 -2.82 5.72
C PHE A 50 5.17 -4.01 6.64
N LYS A 51 5.47 -5.24 6.22
CA LYS A 51 5.17 -6.46 6.99
C LYS A 51 6.00 -6.59 8.27
N LEU A 52 7.25 -6.17 8.23
CA LEU A 52 8.11 -6.15 9.42
C LEU A 52 7.67 -5.06 10.41
N ASN A 53 7.23 -3.90 9.91
CA ASN A 53 6.69 -2.82 10.74
C ASN A 53 5.35 -3.21 11.41
N GLU A 54 4.41 -3.82 10.65
CA GLU A 54 3.09 -4.26 11.13
C GLU A 54 3.20 -5.25 12.30
N ASN A 55 4.07 -6.25 12.16
CA ASN A 55 4.23 -7.30 13.16
C ASN A 55 5.04 -6.86 14.39
N LYS A 56 5.50 -5.60 14.44
CA LYS A 56 6.42 -5.07 15.48
C LYS A 56 7.58 -6.04 15.77
N LEU A 57 8.03 -6.79 14.76
CA LEU A 57 9.08 -7.78 14.94
C LEU A 57 10.35 -7.01 15.28
N LYS A 58 10.66 -6.97 16.57
CA LYS A 58 11.91 -6.39 17.11
C LYS A 58 13.17 -7.13 16.61
N ILE A 59 12.99 -8.15 15.78
CA ILE A 59 14.00 -9.15 15.37
C ILE A 59 15.04 -8.55 14.42
N SER A 60 14.67 -7.55 13.63
CA SER A 60 15.68 -6.70 13.00
C SER A 60 15.09 -5.32 12.75
N LYS A 61 15.69 -4.29 13.36
CA LYS A 61 15.50 -2.90 12.89
C LYS A 61 15.92 -2.74 11.42
N CYS A 62 16.60 -3.75 10.86
CA CYS A 62 17.15 -3.76 9.52
C CYS A 62 16.44 -4.80 8.64
N VAL A 63 15.60 -4.35 7.72
CA VAL A 63 14.96 -5.16 6.68
C VAL A 63 15.99 -5.90 5.82
N HIS A 64 17.16 -5.29 5.61
CA HIS A 64 18.28 -5.91 4.92
C HIS A 64 18.75 -7.19 5.64
N ASP A 65 18.91 -7.15 6.98
CA ASP A 65 19.37 -8.31 7.75
C ASP A 65 18.34 -9.45 7.71
N PHE A 66 17.04 -9.11 7.80
CA PHE A 66 15.97 -10.09 7.64
C PHE A 66 15.99 -10.75 6.26
N TYR A 67 16.16 -9.94 5.21
CA TYR A 67 16.21 -10.42 3.83
C TYR A 67 17.42 -11.32 3.59
N LYS A 68 18.59 -10.95 4.13
CA LYS A 68 19.81 -11.78 4.05
C LYS A 68 19.61 -13.14 4.71
N GLY A 69 19.04 -13.17 5.93
CA GLY A 69 18.72 -14.44 6.59
C GLY A 69 17.74 -15.30 5.79
N MET A 70 16.78 -14.67 5.09
CA MET A 70 15.89 -15.39 4.17
C MET A 70 16.62 -15.94 2.94
N GLU A 71 17.56 -15.20 2.35
CA GLU A 71 18.41 -15.67 1.24
C GLU A 71 19.26 -16.87 1.62
N ASP A 72 19.85 -16.85 2.82
CA ASP A 72 20.64 -17.96 3.36
C ASP A 72 19.79 -19.23 3.52
N HIS A 73 18.51 -19.10 3.88
CA HIS A 73 17.60 -20.23 4.05
C HIS A 73 16.89 -20.67 2.76
N CYS A 74 16.77 -19.79 1.76
CA CYS A 74 16.01 -20.04 0.52
C CYS A 74 16.89 -19.83 -0.72
N THR A 75 18.16 -20.24 -0.62
CA THR A 75 19.21 -19.95 -1.58
C THR A 75 18.80 -20.28 -3.01
N GLU A 76 18.35 -21.50 -3.29
CA GLU A 76 17.98 -21.92 -4.66
C GLU A 76 16.86 -21.08 -5.30
N THR A 77 15.94 -20.55 -4.49
CA THR A 77 14.81 -19.74 -4.98
C THR A 77 15.20 -18.28 -5.25
N LEU A 78 16.12 -17.73 -4.44
CA LEU A 78 16.56 -16.33 -4.50
C LEU A 78 17.94 -16.18 -5.17
N PHE A 79 18.60 -17.29 -5.52
CA PHE A 79 19.93 -17.39 -6.14
C PHE A 79 20.21 -16.41 -7.29
N PRO A 80 19.26 -16.13 -8.21
CA PRO A 80 19.52 -15.20 -9.31
C PRO A 80 19.82 -13.75 -8.85
N PHE A 81 19.62 -13.43 -7.56
CA PHE A 81 19.76 -12.09 -6.98
C PHE A 81 20.70 -12.02 -5.78
N PHE A 82 21.46 -13.08 -5.48
CA PHE A 82 22.38 -13.15 -4.32
C PHE A 82 23.38 -11.99 -4.20
N ASN A 83 23.68 -11.31 -5.31
CA ASN A 83 24.58 -10.14 -5.34
C ASN A 83 23.86 -8.78 -5.39
N SER A 84 22.54 -8.75 -5.20
CA SER A 84 21.71 -7.55 -5.33
C SER A 84 21.35 -6.94 -3.98
N THR A 85 22.36 -6.78 -3.11
CA THR A 85 22.23 -6.23 -1.74
C THR A 85 21.58 -4.85 -1.66
N ASN A 86 21.50 -4.14 -2.79
CA ASN A 86 20.89 -2.81 -2.91
C ASN A 86 19.39 -2.81 -3.28
N LEU A 87 18.76 -3.96 -3.53
CA LEU A 87 17.34 -4.02 -3.94
C LEU A 87 16.37 -4.03 -2.75
N ILE A 88 16.82 -4.52 -1.59
CA ILE A 88 16.06 -4.57 -0.36
C ILE A 88 16.79 -3.76 0.71
N TYR A 89 16.15 -2.69 1.17
CA TYR A 89 16.73 -1.68 2.05
C TYR A 89 15.68 -1.10 2.99
N ASN A 90 16.14 -0.51 4.10
CA ASN A 90 15.26 0.08 5.09
C ASN A 90 14.61 1.36 4.53
N ILE A 91 13.28 1.40 4.53
CA ILE A 91 12.51 2.61 4.31
C ILE A 91 12.29 3.22 5.70
N ASN A 92 12.58 4.51 5.87
CA ASN A 92 12.32 5.16 7.14
C ASN A 92 10.81 5.17 7.44
N GLU A 93 10.47 5.18 8.73
CA GLU A 93 9.09 5.00 9.19
C GLU A 93 8.13 6.07 8.64
N GLU A 94 8.58 7.33 8.53
CA GLU A 94 7.73 8.39 8.00
C GLU A 94 7.39 8.17 6.51
N ASP A 95 8.39 7.80 5.70
CA ASP A 95 8.18 7.52 4.28
C ASP A 95 7.34 6.26 4.08
N LEU A 96 7.54 5.24 4.91
CA LEU A 96 6.71 4.04 4.91
C LEU A 96 5.24 4.37 5.21
N ARG A 97 4.99 5.23 6.20
CA ARG A 97 3.65 5.71 6.56
C ARG A 97 3.01 6.53 5.44
N ARG A 98 3.77 7.39 4.76
CA ARG A 98 3.30 8.13 3.57
C ARG A 98 2.91 7.19 2.43
N MET A 99 3.72 6.16 2.17
CA MET A 99 3.42 5.13 1.17
C MET A 99 2.16 4.34 1.53
N GLU A 100 1.99 3.97 2.80
CA GLU A 100 0.79 3.29 3.31
C GLU A 100 -0.48 4.13 3.07
N ILE A 101 -0.43 5.43 3.34
CA ILE A 101 -1.55 6.34 3.09
C ILE A 101 -1.92 6.32 1.59
N LEU A 102 -0.94 6.48 0.69
CA LEU A 102 -1.20 6.41 -0.75
C LEU A 102 -1.82 5.06 -1.16
N TYR A 103 -1.34 3.97 -0.58
CA TYR A 103 -1.90 2.64 -0.83
C TYR A 103 -3.37 2.55 -0.39
N ILE A 104 -3.70 2.99 0.82
CA ILE A 104 -5.08 2.97 1.33
C ILE A 104 -5.99 3.83 0.45
N LEU A 105 -5.53 5.01 0.05
CA LEU A 105 -6.24 5.93 -0.83
C LEU A 105 -6.56 5.27 -2.18
N TYR A 106 -5.56 4.76 -2.90
CA TYR A 106 -5.77 4.15 -4.21
C TYR A 106 -6.54 2.83 -4.17
N LYS A 107 -6.37 2.03 -3.12
CA LYS A 107 -7.16 0.80 -2.92
C LYS A 107 -8.64 1.11 -2.82
N ASN A 108 -9.02 2.13 -2.05
CA ASN A 108 -10.43 2.48 -1.87
C ASN A 108 -10.97 3.29 -3.06
N TYR A 109 -10.15 4.12 -3.71
CA TYR A 109 -10.49 4.71 -4.99
C TYR A 109 -10.87 3.65 -6.03
N ASN A 110 -10.09 2.58 -6.18
CA ASN A 110 -10.40 1.52 -7.15
C ASN A 110 -11.73 0.82 -6.86
N LYS A 111 -12.11 0.68 -5.57
CA LYS A 111 -13.45 0.17 -5.21
C LYS A 111 -14.54 1.14 -5.65
N LEU A 112 -14.39 2.43 -5.35
CA LEU A 112 -15.32 3.48 -5.77
C LEU A 112 -15.46 3.53 -7.28
N ASP A 113 -14.34 3.52 -7.99
CA ASP A 113 -14.26 3.53 -9.46
C ASP A 113 -14.98 2.32 -10.06
N THR A 114 -14.76 1.13 -9.48
CA THR A 114 -15.47 -0.09 -9.89
C THR A 114 -16.98 0.03 -9.69
N ILE A 115 -17.45 0.57 -8.55
CA ILE A 115 -18.88 0.74 -8.27
C ILE A 115 -19.50 1.78 -9.22
N ILE A 116 -18.84 2.92 -9.40
CA ILE A 116 -19.36 4.06 -10.17
C ILE A 116 -19.34 3.77 -11.66
N ASN A 117 -18.28 3.16 -12.18
CA ASN A 117 -18.15 2.89 -13.61
C ASN A 117 -18.67 1.52 -14.02
N ASN A 118 -19.28 0.75 -13.12
CA ASN A 118 -19.91 -0.52 -13.51
C ASN A 118 -21.10 -0.29 -14.44
N VAL A 119 -21.24 -1.17 -15.42
CA VAL A 119 -22.36 -1.21 -16.36
C VAL A 119 -23.59 -1.82 -15.69
N THR A 120 -23.38 -2.79 -14.79
CA THR A 120 -24.46 -3.38 -13.99
C THR A 120 -24.76 -2.51 -12.78
N PRO A 121 -26.04 -2.26 -12.43
CA PRO A 121 -26.41 -1.51 -11.24
C PRO A 121 -25.77 -2.11 -9.98
N GLN A 122 -24.93 -1.34 -9.30
CA GLN A 122 -24.44 -1.66 -7.97
C GLN A 122 -25.16 -0.80 -6.93
N GLU A 123 -25.22 -1.30 -5.69
CA GLU A 123 -25.85 -0.55 -4.60
C GLU A 123 -25.05 0.72 -4.29
N PRO A 124 -25.63 1.92 -4.46
CA PRO A 124 -24.94 3.17 -4.17
C PRO A 124 -24.45 3.27 -2.72
N LYS A 125 -25.14 2.60 -1.78
CA LYS A 125 -24.72 2.50 -0.37
C LYS A 125 -23.32 1.93 -0.18
N SER A 126 -22.85 1.07 -1.09
CA SER A 126 -21.49 0.49 -1.03
C SER A 126 -20.37 1.53 -1.24
N LEU A 127 -20.69 2.75 -1.67
CA LEU A 127 -19.74 3.86 -1.81
C LEU A 127 -19.32 4.47 -0.46
N LEU A 128 -20.15 4.31 0.58
CA LEU A 128 -19.98 5.07 1.82
C LEU A 128 -18.69 4.71 2.55
N GLU A 129 -18.44 3.42 2.76
CA GLU A 129 -17.25 2.98 3.49
C GLU A 129 -15.93 3.28 2.76
N PRO A 130 -15.78 2.96 1.45
CA PRO A 130 -14.57 3.32 0.73
C PRO A 130 -14.36 4.85 0.64
N SER A 131 -15.42 5.64 0.44
CA SER A 131 -15.28 7.10 0.35
C SER A 131 -14.94 7.75 1.69
N ARG A 132 -15.53 7.28 2.80
CA ARG A 132 -15.16 7.67 4.17
C ARG A 132 -13.70 7.35 4.46
N THR A 133 -13.24 6.15 4.06
CA THR A 133 -11.84 5.73 4.23
C THR A 133 -10.90 6.66 3.47
N CYS A 134 -11.22 7.00 2.23
CA CYS A 134 -10.45 7.98 1.45
C CYS A 134 -10.43 9.35 2.11
N SER A 135 -11.58 9.88 2.53
CA SER A 135 -11.68 11.20 3.15
C SER A 135 -10.84 11.31 4.43
N ASN A 136 -10.90 10.30 5.30
CA ASN A 136 -10.12 10.27 6.55
C ASN A 136 -8.60 10.17 6.27
N ASN A 137 -8.18 9.25 5.41
CA ASN A 137 -6.75 9.07 5.11
C ASN A 137 -6.18 10.22 4.29
N TYR A 138 -6.99 10.91 3.49
CA TYR A 138 -6.57 12.09 2.76
C TYR A 138 -6.21 13.22 3.72
N LYS A 139 -7.00 13.44 4.78
CA LYS A 139 -6.69 14.42 5.83
C LYS A 139 -5.35 14.11 6.53
N ILE A 140 -5.12 12.84 6.87
CA ILE A 140 -3.86 12.38 7.46
C ILE A 140 -2.70 12.59 6.47
N GLY A 141 -2.90 12.26 5.19
CA GLY A 141 -1.90 12.49 4.17
C GLY A 141 -1.58 13.97 3.98
N ARG A 142 -2.58 14.85 4.07
CA ARG A 142 -2.40 16.29 3.96
C ARG A 142 -1.54 16.85 5.08
N SER A 143 -1.73 16.41 6.33
CA SER A 143 -0.87 16.85 7.45
C SER A 143 0.57 16.34 7.34
N MET A 144 0.84 15.33 6.48
CA MET A 144 2.18 14.82 6.19
C MET A 144 2.82 15.43 4.93
N CYS A 145 2.10 16.31 4.23
CA CYS A 145 2.55 16.99 3.03
C CYS A 145 3.18 18.34 3.39
N TYR A 146 4.46 18.34 3.75
CA TYR A 146 5.22 19.53 4.11
C TYR A 146 6.70 19.42 3.72
N GLY A 147 7.37 20.56 3.55
CA GLY A 147 8.82 20.66 3.39
C GLY A 147 9.39 19.81 2.25
N LYS A 148 10.39 18.99 2.57
CA LYS A 148 11.18 18.17 1.62
C LYS A 148 10.42 17.04 0.91
N TYR A 149 9.14 16.82 1.23
CA TYR A 149 8.36 15.67 0.72
C TYR A 149 7.53 16.02 -0.53
N ASN A 150 8.15 16.69 -1.50
CA ASN A 150 7.48 17.16 -2.73
C ASN A 150 6.80 16.03 -3.51
N LYS A 151 7.45 14.88 -3.69
CA LYS A 151 6.89 13.75 -4.46
C LYS A 151 5.64 13.17 -3.81
N PHE A 152 5.62 13.03 -2.49
CA PHE A 152 4.42 12.55 -1.78
C PHE A 152 3.26 13.54 -1.94
N CYS A 153 3.54 14.84 -1.75
CA CYS A 153 2.59 15.91 -1.97
C CYS A 153 2.01 15.91 -3.40
N GLU A 154 2.86 15.74 -4.41
CA GLU A 154 2.46 15.61 -5.81
C GLU A 154 1.51 14.41 -6.00
N LYS A 155 1.87 13.22 -5.50
CA LYS A 155 0.99 12.05 -5.60
C LYS A 155 -0.34 12.23 -4.87
N LEU A 156 -0.33 12.92 -3.73
CA LEU A 156 -1.54 13.22 -2.98
C LEU A 156 -2.45 14.21 -3.75
N LYS A 157 -1.85 15.19 -4.43
CA LYS A 157 -2.58 16.12 -5.32
C LYS A 157 -3.18 15.37 -6.51
N ASP A 158 -2.42 14.48 -7.16
CA ASP A 158 -2.91 13.65 -8.26
C ASP A 158 -4.08 12.77 -7.82
N PHE A 159 -4.00 12.20 -6.62
CA PHE A 159 -5.10 11.44 -6.02
C PHE A 159 -6.35 12.31 -5.86
N LYS A 160 -6.22 13.52 -5.30
CA LYS A 160 -7.36 14.44 -5.12
C LYS A 160 -8.05 14.72 -6.46
N THR A 161 -7.29 15.06 -7.49
CA THR A 161 -7.85 15.34 -8.83
C THR A 161 -8.62 14.15 -9.39
N LYS A 162 -8.07 12.93 -9.28
CA LYS A 162 -8.77 11.71 -9.70
C LYS A 162 -10.07 11.49 -8.93
N TYR A 163 -10.01 11.64 -7.61
CA TYR A 163 -11.17 11.45 -6.73
C TYR A 163 -12.30 12.44 -7.01
N GLU A 164 -11.95 13.72 -7.22
CA GLU A 164 -12.94 14.77 -7.54
C GLU A 164 -13.59 14.53 -8.90
N ASN A 165 -12.84 14.05 -9.89
CA ASN A 165 -13.41 13.66 -11.18
C ASN A 165 -14.37 12.47 -11.03
N LEU A 166 -14.00 11.46 -10.23
CA LEU A 166 -14.88 10.33 -9.94
C LEU A 166 -16.16 10.78 -9.20
N TYR A 167 -16.06 11.79 -8.33
CA TYR A 167 -17.20 12.39 -7.66
C TYR A 167 -18.16 13.06 -8.66
N LYS A 168 -17.64 13.81 -9.65
CA LYS A 168 -18.45 14.40 -10.72
C LYS A 168 -19.19 13.32 -11.54
N THR A 169 -18.54 12.19 -11.79
CA THR A 169 -19.21 11.03 -12.42
C THR A 169 -20.37 10.53 -11.55
N ALA A 170 -20.19 10.45 -10.23
CA ALA A 170 -21.27 10.07 -9.33
C ALA A 170 -22.42 11.10 -9.29
N GLU A 171 -22.11 12.40 -9.39
CA GLU A 171 -23.13 13.46 -9.55
C GLU A 171 -24.00 13.21 -10.79
N SER A 172 -23.39 12.84 -11.92
CA SER A 172 -24.15 12.51 -13.14
C SER A 172 -25.06 11.27 -13.02
N LYS A 173 -24.85 10.43 -12.00
CA LYS A 173 -25.68 9.23 -11.72
C LYS A 173 -26.83 9.48 -10.74
N GLY A 174 -26.92 10.68 -10.16
CA GLY A 174 -28.01 11.11 -9.29
C GLY A 174 -27.73 10.99 -7.78
N ASP A 175 -28.64 11.57 -7.00
CA ASP A 175 -28.46 11.83 -5.57
C ASP A 175 -28.22 10.56 -4.74
N GLN A 176 -28.76 9.40 -5.15
CA GLN A 176 -28.49 8.16 -4.43
C GLN A 176 -26.99 7.79 -4.41
N TYR A 177 -26.20 8.24 -5.39
CA TYR A 177 -24.75 8.04 -5.42
C TYR A 177 -24.03 9.07 -4.55
N THR A 178 -24.33 10.36 -4.72
CA THR A 178 -23.64 11.45 -4.01
C THR A 178 -23.92 11.44 -2.50
N ASN A 179 -25.12 11.04 -2.08
CA ASN A 179 -25.48 10.86 -0.67
C ASN A 179 -24.63 9.79 0.03
N ASN A 180 -24.13 8.81 -0.72
CA ASN A 180 -23.28 7.73 -0.23
C ASN A 180 -21.80 7.94 -0.60
N PHE A 181 -21.43 9.06 -1.21
CA PHE A 181 -20.06 9.38 -1.58
C PHE A 181 -19.59 10.60 -0.79
N LYS A 182 -18.64 10.42 0.14
CA LYS A 182 -18.03 11.55 0.86
C LYS A 182 -17.11 12.34 -0.07
N LYS A 183 -17.19 13.67 -0.05
CA LYS A 183 -16.18 14.54 -0.67
C LYS A 183 -14.87 14.48 0.12
N LEU A 184 -13.74 14.72 -0.56
CA LEU A 184 -12.52 15.12 0.14
C LEU A 184 -12.74 16.54 0.66
N THR A 185 -12.43 16.80 1.93
CA THR A 185 -12.51 18.15 2.50
C THR A 185 -11.11 18.71 2.63
N ASP A 186 -10.88 19.91 2.08
CA ASP A 186 -9.63 20.66 2.29
C ASP A 186 -9.56 21.33 3.67
N TYR A 187 -10.69 21.45 4.35
CA TYR A 187 -10.77 22.10 5.65
C TYR A 187 -10.44 21.16 6.80
N GLU A 188 -9.48 21.60 7.63
CA GLU A 188 -9.32 21.17 9.01
C GLU A 188 -10.50 21.69 9.83
N ASN A 189 -11.67 21.05 9.76
CA ASN A 189 -12.58 21.15 10.90
C ASN A 189 -11.98 20.31 12.01
N SER A 190 -11.14 20.98 12.82
CA SER A 190 -10.46 20.51 14.02
C SER A 190 -11.44 20.22 15.17
N ASN A 191 -12.53 19.51 14.88
CA ASN A 191 -13.38 18.86 15.86
C ASN A 191 -13.33 17.34 15.60
N ILE A 192 -12.13 16.78 15.60
CA ILE A 192 -11.96 15.34 15.85
C ILE A 192 -11.54 15.25 17.30
N ILE A 193 -12.53 15.00 18.16
CA ILE A 193 -12.29 14.38 19.46
C ILE A 193 -11.35 13.21 19.18
N SER A 194 -10.21 13.19 19.87
CA SER A 194 -9.25 12.10 19.89
C SER A 194 -9.93 10.81 20.36
N SER A 195 -10.72 10.18 19.49
CA SER A 195 -11.02 8.77 19.62
C SER A 195 -9.73 8.06 19.23
N THR A 196 -9.03 7.60 20.25
CA THR A 196 -8.06 6.50 20.28
C THR A 196 -7.75 5.93 18.91
N VAL A 197 -6.45 5.86 18.56
CA VAL A 197 -5.95 4.98 17.50
C VAL A 197 -6.45 3.57 17.81
N ILE A 198 -7.64 3.24 17.32
CA ILE A 198 -8.10 1.87 17.23
C ILE A 198 -7.24 1.34 16.10
N GLY A 199 -6.13 0.72 16.50
CA GLY A 199 -5.47 -0.31 15.72
C GLY A 199 -6.56 -1.32 15.37
N SER A 200 -7.24 -1.05 14.28
CA SER A 200 -8.23 -1.95 13.74
C SER A 200 -7.38 -3.06 13.17
N ALA A 201 -7.33 -4.16 13.92
CA ALA A 201 -7.13 -5.48 13.38
C ALA A 201 -8.23 -5.73 12.33
N ALA A 202 -8.18 -5.02 11.21
CA ALA A 202 -8.94 -5.32 10.02
C ALA A 202 -8.26 -6.56 9.44
N GLY A 203 -8.86 -7.71 9.73
CA GLY A 203 -8.36 -9.02 9.39
C GLY A 203 -7.73 -9.09 8.00
N LEU A 204 -6.53 -9.67 8.02
CA LEU A 204 -5.90 -10.45 6.96
C LEU A 204 -6.82 -10.77 5.77
N ILE A 205 -6.90 -9.86 4.81
CA ILE A 205 -7.20 -10.25 3.44
C ILE A 205 -5.86 -10.69 2.85
N PRO A 206 -5.75 -11.86 2.20
CA PRO A 206 -4.58 -12.20 1.40
C PRO A 206 -4.44 -11.14 0.30
N LEU A 207 -3.56 -10.17 0.56
CA LEU A 207 -3.44 -8.92 -0.20
C LEU A 207 -2.89 -9.13 -1.63
N PHE A 208 -2.61 -10.37 -2.05
CA PHE A 208 -1.88 -10.70 -3.28
C PHE A 208 -2.48 -10.10 -4.56
N GLY A 209 -3.78 -10.30 -4.83
CA GLY A 209 -4.39 -9.85 -6.10
C GLY A 209 -4.62 -8.33 -6.18
N ILE A 210 -4.97 -7.70 -5.05
CA ILE A 210 -5.26 -6.25 -4.98
C ILE A 210 -3.96 -5.45 -4.91
N LEU A 211 -2.92 -5.97 -4.22
CA LEU A 211 -1.60 -5.34 -4.22
C LEU A 211 -0.96 -5.32 -5.60
N TYR A 212 -1.18 -6.32 -6.47
CA TYR A 212 -0.62 -6.27 -7.83
C TYR A 212 -1.29 -5.17 -8.66
N LYS A 213 -2.62 -5.08 -8.67
CA LYS A 213 -3.33 -4.07 -9.49
C LYS A 213 -3.12 -2.65 -8.96
N VAL A 214 -3.08 -2.47 -7.65
CA VAL A 214 -2.78 -1.17 -6.99
C VAL A 214 -1.28 -0.87 -7.01
N GLY A 215 -0.43 -1.87 -6.80
CA GLY A 215 1.02 -1.78 -6.88
C GLY A 215 1.46 -1.42 -8.29
N TYR A 216 0.97 -2.10 -9.33
CA TYR A 216 1.23 -1.73 -10.73
C TYR A 216 0.83 -0.28 -11.04
N LEU A 217 -0.25 0.23 -10.42
CA LEU A 217 -0.61 1.66 -10.50
C LEU A 217 0.42 2.53 -9.77
N ILE A 218 0.75 2.26 -8.50
CA ILE A 218 1.75 3.01 -7.71
C ILE A 218 3.15 2.97 -8.37
N ILE A 219 3.48 1.88 -9.05
CA ILE A 219 4.74 1.58 -9.72
C ILE A 219 4.79 2.16 -11.15
N LYS A 220 3.64 2.48 -11.77
CA LYS A 220 3.55 3.27 -13.01
C LYS A 220 3.62 4.78 -12.78
N PHE A 221 3.51 5.23 -11.53
CA PHE A 221 3.69 6.62 -11.10
C PHE A 221 5.06 6.84 -10.46
#